data_AF-A0A937XDJ8-F1
#
_entry.id   AF-A0A937XDJ8-F1
#
_cell.length_a   1.000
_cell.length_b   1.000
_cell.length_c   1.000
_cell.angle_alpha   90.00
_cell.angle_beta   90.00
_cell.angle_gamma   90.00
#
_symmetry.space_group_name_H-M   'P 1'
#
loop_
_entity.id
_entity.type
_entity.pdbx_description
1 polymer ?
#
loop_
_entity_poly.entity_id
_entity_poly.type
_entity_poly.pdbx_seq_one_letter_code
_entity_poly.pdbx_strand_id
1 'polypeptide(L)'
;MLLLLAVPLLLLAGWGLLFGVPTLAVVAFTAAWILLPLFNQIKAVRVLKFGVSFLLVPATLALAPLMVQEVDQKVEQLARKPRNDVSAFTLRDRLGTYGLNIVMGVAGYPLYPEASKETLLMMVDPGPGARRVFYSDFALGSRKVRMSLRDFAARLQRSDSTSLQTYGPVWVEWPRSDYRLTEPEARYALALNQTRLTARAERQGERWSIAVRLEMEVKYPANKYVTLIGRPQLRMEEGLFWVLQSCGWIHPYTAEFRFKIHSDDSRLR
;
A
#
# COMPACT_ATOMS: atom_id res chain seq x y z
N MET A 1 3.42 19.27 18.92
CA MET A 1 3.16 17.82 18.70
C MET A 1 1.66 17.49 18.64
N LEU A 2 0.85 17.81 19.66
CA LEU A 2 -0.59 17.49 19.67
C LEU A 2 -1.40 18.12 18.52
N LEU A 3 -1.11 19.37 18.15
CA LEU A 3 -1.71 20.02 16.98
C LEU A 3 -1.46 19.24 15.68
N LEU A 4 -0.26 18.69 15.51
CA LEU A 4 0.10 17.91 14.32
C LEU A 4 -0.65 16.57 14.26
N LEU A 5 -1.08 16.02 15.40
CA LEU A 5 -1.91 14.81 15.46
C LEU A 5 -3.41 15.11 15.23
N ALA A 6 -3.87 16.31 15.56
CA ALA A 6 -5.26 16.71 15.35
C ALA A 6 -5.59 16.90 13.87
N VAL A 7 -4.66 17.40 13.05
CA VAL A 7 -4.89 17.66 11.62
C VAL A 7 -5.27 16.39 10.84
N PRO A 8 -4.52 15.28 10.90
CA PRO A 8 -4.91 14.03 10.25
C PRO A 8 -6.29 13.52 10.70
N LEU A 9 -6.65 13.70 11.97
CA LEU A 9 -7.96 13.29 12.49
C LEU A 9 -9.10 14.16 11.95
N LEU A 10 -8.89 15.47 11.77
CA LEU A 10 -9.86 16.34 11.10
C LEU A 10 -10.03 15.98 9.62
N LEU A 11 -8.93 15.63 8.93
CA LEU A 11 -8.98 15.15 7.56
C LEU A 11 -9.74 13.82 7.46
N LEU A 12 -9.48 12.89 8.40
CA LEU A 12 -10.21 11.63 8.49
C LEU A 12 -11.70 11.86 8.77
N ALA A 13 -12.04 12.83 9.62
CA ALA A 13 -13.42 13.20 9.91
C ALA A 13 -14.14 13.75 8.67
N GLY A 14 -13.49 14.70 7.96
CA GLY A 14 -14.01 15.24 6.71
C GLY A 14 -14.19 14.16 5.64
N TRP A 15 -13.21 13.25 5.52
CA TRP A 15 -13.33 12.09 4.65
C TRP A 15 -14.50 11.18 5.05
N GLY A 16 -14.66 10.86 6.34
CA GLY A 16 -15.77 10.04 6.83
C GLY A 16 -17.13 10.62 6.43
N LEU A 17 -17.34 11.93 6.57
CA LEU A 17 -18.57 12.60 6.11
C LEU A 17 -18.75 12.50 4.59
N LEU A 18 -17.68 12.76 3.83
CA LEU A 18 -17.71 12.66 2.37
C LEU A 18 -18.01 11.25 1.89
N PHE A 19 -17.42 10.23 2.51
CA PHE A 19 -17.61 8.83 2.14
C PHE A 19 -18.94 8.27 2.65
N GLY A 20 -19.60 8.92 3.62
CA GLY A 20 -20.87 8.45 4.19
C GLY A 20 -20.67 7.46 5.34
N VAL A 21 -19.60 7.66 6.11
CA VAL A 21 -19.23 6.89 7.31
C VAL A 21 -19.31 7.84 8.52
N PRO A 22 -20.53 8.19 8.97
CA PRO A 22 -20.74 9.24 9.96
C PRO A 22 -20.18 8.87 11.33
N THR A 23 -20.18 7.60 11.72
CA THR A 23 -19.65 7.18 13.03
C THR A 23 -18.15 7.45 13.10
N LEU A 24 -17.41 7.08 12.05
CA LEU A 24 -15.98 7.40 11.96
C LEU A 24 -15.73 8.90 11.99
N ALA A 25 -16.58 9.68 11.29
CA ALA A 25 -16.44 11.12 11.26
C ALA A 25 -16.56 11.77 12.64
N VAL A 26 -17.58 11.37 13.41
CA VAL A 26 -17.80 11.86 14.77
C VAL A 26 -16.62 11.48 15.66
N VAL A 27 -16.21 10.21 15.66
CA VAL A 27 -15.09 9.73 16.50
C VAL A 27 -13.79 10.48 16.17
N ALA A 28 -13.45 10.60 14.89
CA ALA A 28 -12.23 11.29 14.46
C ALA A 28 -12.26 12.79 14.79
N PHE A 29 -13.42 13.45 14.63
CA PHE A 29 -13.59 14.86 14.99
C PHE A 29 -13.46 15.08 16.51
N THR A 30 -14.11 14.25 17.34
CA THR A 30 -14.01 14.36 18.79
C THR A 30 -12.57 14.11 19.26
N ALA A 31 -11.88 13.12 18.68
CA ALA A 31 -10.48 12.86 18.97
C ALA A 31 -9.59 14.06 18.59
N ALA A 32 -9.81 14.66 17.42
CA ALA A 32 -9.09 15.86 17.02
C ALA A 32 -9.33 17.03 17.99
N TRP A 33 -10.57 17.27 18.38
CA TRP A 33 -10.94 18.34 19.30
C TRP A 33 -10.28 18.20 20.69
N ILE A 34 -10.15 16.97 21.19
CA ILE A 34 -9.41 16.67 22.42
C ILE A 34 -7.93 17.06 22.27
N LEU A 35 -7.30 16.71 21.14
CA LEU A 35 -5.87 16.96 20.89
C LEU A 35 -5.56 18.43 20.56
N LEU A 36 -6.53 19.19 20.05
CA LEU A 36 -6.35 20.61 19.77
C LEU A 36 -6.04 21.37 21.07
N PRO A 37 -4.95 22.15 21.15
CA PRO A 37 -4.60 22.91 22.35
C PRO A 37 -5.52 24.11 22.62
N LEU A 38 -6.53 24.32 21.76
CA LEU A 38 -7.48 25.42 21.84
C LEU A 38 -8.18 25.44 23.21
N PHE A 39 -8.15 26.60 23.86
CA PHE A 39 -8.80 26.88 25.14
C PHE A 39 -8.30 26.05 26.33
N ASN A 40 -7.13 25.41 26.23
CA ASN A 40 -6.55 24.65 27.36
C ASN A 40 -6.19 25.53 28.57
N GLN A 41 -6.12 26.85 28.41
CA GLN A 41 -5.96 27.78 29.53
C GLN A 41 -7.18 27.79 30.47
N ILE A 42 -8.36 27.43 29.95
CA ILE A 42 -9.61 27.40 30.73
C ILE A 42 -9.72 26.06 31.46
N LYS A 43 -9.72 26.08 32.80
CA LYS A 43 -9.78 24.85 33.64
C LYS A 43 -10.98 23.97 33.29
N ALA A 44 -12.16 24.56 33.10
CA ALA A 44 -13.37 23.84 32.73
C ALA A 44 -13.23 23.06 31.40
N VAL A 45 -12.59 23.67 30.39
CA VAL A 45 -12.33 23.01 29.10
C VAL A 45 -11.38 21.83 29.25
N ARG A 46 -10.33 21.95 30.08
CA ARG A 46 -9.42 20.82 30.35
C ARG A 46 -10.14 19.65 31.02
N VAL A 47 -10.95 19.93 32.04
CA VAL A 47 -11.74 18.91 32.74
C VAL A 47 -12.74 18.26 31.78
N LEU A 48 -13.42 19.05 30.94
CA LEU A 48 -14.33 18.54 29.92
C LEU A 48 -13.60 17.65 28.92
N LYS A 49 -12.47 18.08 28.35
CA LYS A 49 -11.67 17.27 27.43
C LYS A 49 -11.21 15.97 28.08
N PHE A 50 -10.79 15.99 29.34
CA PHE A 50 -10.43 14.78 30.08
C PHE A 50 -11.62 13.84 30.25
N GLY A 51 -12.77 14.34 30.68
CA GLY A 51 -14.00 13.55 30.82
C GLY A 51 -14.47 12.96 29.49
N VAL A 52 -14.47 13.76 28.42
CA VAL A 52 -14.81 13.30 27.06
C VAL A 52 -13.79 12.27 26.57
N SER A 53 -12.49 12.43 26.84
CA SER A 53 -11.46 11.44 26.48
C SER A 53 -11.67 10.10 27.18
N PHE A 54 -12.01 10.15 28.47
CA PHE A 54 -12.29 8.95 29.27
C PHE A 54 -13.49 8.17 28.74
N LEU A 55 -14.49 8.85 28.18
CA LEU A 55 -15.64 8.21 27.52
C LEU A 55 -15.34 7.83 26.05
N LEU A 56 -14.58 8.63 25.33
CA LEU A 56 -14.33 8.45 23.90
C LEU A 56 -13.49 7.21 23.63
N VAL A 57 -12.48 6.91 24.45
CA VAL A 57 -11.63 5.72 24.26
C VAL A 57 -12.46 4.42 24.30
N PRO A 58 -13.23 4.12 25.37
CA PRO A 58 -14.06 2.93 25.41
C PRO A 58 -15.18 2.97 24.36
N ALA A 59 -15.78 4.13 24.09
CA ALA A 59 -16.79 4.27 23.04
C ALA A 59 -16.21 3.96 21.65
N THR A 60 -14.99 4.41 21.35
CA THR A 60 -14.30 4.13 20.08
C THR A 60 -14.05 2.64 19.91
N LEU A 61 -13.60 1.96 20.97
CA LEU A 61 -13.40 0.52 20.96
C LEU A 61 -14.73 -0.24 20.77
N ALA A 62 -15.80 0.19 21.45
CA ALA A 62 -17.13 -0.39 21.32
C ALA A 62 -17.76 -0.15 19.93
N LEU A 63 -17.48 1.00 19.31
CA LEU A 63 -18.00 1.40 17.99
C LEU A 63 -17.11 0.98 16.82
N ALA A 64 -15.91 0.45 17.08
CA ALA A 64 -15.00 0.01 16.03
C ALA A 64 -15.64 -0.99 15.05
N PRO A 65 -16.42 -1.99 15.50
CA PRO A 65 -17.13 -2.88 14.59
C PRO A 65 -18.11 -2.17 13.67
N LEU A 66 -18.84 -1.18 14.20
CA LEU A 66 -19.80 -0.39 13.43
C LEU A 66 -19.11 0.48 12.39
N MET A 67 -18.01 1.15 12.75
CA MET A 67 -17.22 1.96 11.80
C MET A 67 -16.71 1.10 10.63
N VAL A 68 -16.24 -0.12 10.90
CA VAL A 68 -15.80 -1.05 9.86
C VAL A 68 -16.98 -1.47 8.96
N GLN A 69 -18.14 -1.78 9.56
CA GLN A 69 -19.34 -2.13 8.81
C GLN A 69 -19.84 -0.99 7.91
N GLU A 70 -19.83 0.25 8.38
CA GLU A 70 -20.19 1.42 7.57
C GLU A 70 -19.29 1.55 6.33
N VAL A 71 -17.97 1.33 6.50
CA VAL A 71 -17.02 1.34 5.38
C VAL A 71 -17.30 0.19 4.42
N ASP A 72 -17.47 -1.05 4.91
CA ASP A 72 -17.76 -2.22 4.06
C ASP A 72 -19.07 -2.06 3.28
N GLN A 73 -20.14 -1.59 3.93
CA GLN A 73 -21.42 -1.31 3.29
C GLN A 73 -21.29 -0.24 2.21
N LYS A 74 -20.52 0.82 2.46
CA LYS A 74 -20.28 1.86 1.47
C LYS A 74 -19.49 1.33 0.27
N VAL A 75 -18.44 0.55 0.52
CA VAL A 75 -17.67 -0.11 -0.55
C VAL A 75 -18.57 -1.02 -1.36
N GLU A 76 -19.42 -1.83 -0.72
CA GLU A 76 -20.37 -2.71 -1.40
C GLU A 76 -21.40 -1.92 -2.24
N GLN A 77 -21.94 -0.82 -1.70
CA GLN A 77 -22.85 0.06 -2.43
C GLN A 77 -22.19 0.61 -3.71
N LEU A 78 -20.95 1.07 -3.62
CA LEU A 78 -20.21 1.59 -4.77
C LEU A 78 -19.83 0.50 -5.75
N ALA A 79 -19.47 -0.69 -5.26
CA ALA A 79 -19.02 -1.81 -6.10
C ALA A 79 -20.12 -2.36 -7.02
N ARG A 80 -21.40 -2.12 -6.67
CA ARG A 80 -22.59 -2.46 -7.49
C ARG A 80 -22.81 -1.52 -8.67
N LYS A 81 -22.15 -0.36 -8.71
CA LYS A 81 -22.27 0.60 -9.83
C LYS A 81 -21.54 0.10 -11.08
N PRO A 82 -22.03 0.41 -12.29
CA PRO A 82 -21.38 -0.01 -13.53
C PRO A 82 -20.03 0.68 -13.70
N ARG A 83 -18.94 -0.09 -13.67
CA ARG A 83 -17.56 0.44 -13.69
C ARG A 83 -17.17 1.04 -15.05
N ASN A 84 -17.73 0.48 -16.12
CA ASN A 84 -17.51 0.96 -17.49
C ASN A 84 -18.20 2.32 -17.76
N ASP A 85 -19.08 2.76 -16.86
CA ASP A 85 -19.72 4.07 -16.93
C ASP A 85 -19.27 4.93 -15.75
N VAL A 86 -18.22 5.72 -16.00
CA VAL A 86 -17.67 6.68 -15.03
C VAL A 86 -18.74 7.66 -14.54
N SER A 87 -19.74 7.99 -15.36
CA SER A 87 -20.78 8.96 -14.99
C SER A 87 -21.70 8.45 -13.88
N ALA A 88 -21.76 7.12 -13.66
CA ALA A 88 -22.46 6.52 -12.53
C ALA A 88 -21.83 6.85 -11.17
N PHE A 89 -20.57 7.31 -11.16
CA PHE A 89 -19.84 7.71 -9.95
C PHE A 89 -19.88 9.23 -9.77
N THR A 90 -20.64 9.66 -8.77
CA THR A 90 -20.74 11.10 -8.44
C THR A 90 -19.38 11.66 -8.03
N LEU A 91 -19.22 12.98 -8.04
CA LEU A 91 -18.00 13.62 -7.53
C LEU A 91 -17.72 13.21 -6.08
N ARG A 92 -18.76 13.09 -5.25
CA ARG A 92 -18.67 12.63 -3.87
C ARG A 92 -18.14 11.19 -3.77
N ASP A 93 -18.64 10.29 -4.62
CA ASP A 93 -18.17 8.90 -4.64
C ASP A 93 -16.69 8.82 -5.04
N ARG A 94 -16.27 9.63 -6.02
CA ARG A 94 -14.88 9.71 -6.47
C ARG A 94 -13.95 10.28 -5.39
N LEU A 95 -14.31 11.40 -4.77
CA LEU A 95 -13.57 11.98 -3.64
C LEU A 95 -13.47 11.01 -2.46
N GLY A 96 -14.56 10.33 -2.15
CA GLY A 96 -14.60 9.35 -1.08
C GLY A 96 -13.70 8.14 -1.35
N THR A 97 -13.75 7.60 -2.57
CA THR A 97 -12.86 6.50 -3.01
C THR A 97 -11.39 6.95 -3.05
N TYR A 98 -11.13 8.18 -3.49
CA TYR A 98 -9.78 8.75 -3.50
C TYR A 98 -9.23 8.89 -2.07
N GLY A 99 -10.05 9.37 -1.14
CA GLY A 99 -9.67 9.42 0.27
C GLY A 99 -9.47 8.03 0.89
N LEU A 100 -10.21 7.01 0.43
CA LEU A 100 -9.98 5.63 0.85
C LEU A 100 -8.59 5.12 0.42
N ASN A 101 -8.12 5.49 -0.78
CA ASN A 101 -6.74 5.20 -1.23
C ASN A 101 -5.70 5.82 -0.29
N ILE A 102 -5.93 7.06 0.14
CA ILE A 102 -5.06 7.75 1.11
C ILE A 102 -5.06 7.03 2.45
N VAL A 103 -6.25 6.72 2.98
CA VAL A 103 -6.39 6.03 4.27
C VAL A 103 -5.69 4.68 4.22
N MET A 104 -5.87 3.90 3.15
CA MET A 104 -5.17 2.64 2.96
C MET A 104 -3.65 2.81 2.91
N GLY A 105 -3.15 3.75 2.11
CA GLY A 105 -1.71 4.01 2.01
C GLY A 105 -1.10 4.46 3.34
N VAL A 106 -1.77 5.35 4.08
CA VAL A 106 -1.27 5.85 5.37
C VAL A 106 -1.38 4.80 6.47
N ALA A 107 -2.51 4.11 6.59
CA ALA A 107 -2.73 3.10 7.62
C ALA A 107 -1.90 1.84 7.38
N GLY A 108 -1.64 1.49 6.12
CA GLY A 108 -0.79 0.38 5.74
C GLY A 108 0.70 0.65 5.94
N TYR A 109 1.13 1.92 5.95
CA TYR A 109 2.54 2.29 5.93
C TYR A 109 3.39 1.68 7.05
N PRO A 110 2.94 1.64 8.32
CA PRO A 110 3.72 1.03 9.41
C PRO A 110 3.97 -0.47 9.24
N LEU A 111 3.13 -1.19 8.50
CA LEU A 111 3.20 -2.64 8.32
C LEU A 111 3.81 -3.02 6.96
N TYR A 112 3.46 -2.28 5.91
CA TYR A 112 3.82 -2.54 4.52
C TYR A 112 4.25 -1.25 3.82
N PRO A 113 5.41 -0.67 4.19
CA PRO A 113 5.82 0.65 3.72
C PRO A 113 6.03 0.69 2.20
N GLU A 114 6.49 -0.39 1.57
CA GLU A 114 6.71 -0.45 0.12
C GLU A 114 5.38 -0.38 -0.66
N ALA A 115 4.45 -1.29 -0.37
CA ALA A 115 3.12 -1.31 -1.01
C ALA A 115 2.33 -0.02 -0.73
N SER A 116 2.48 0.53 0.47
CA SER A 116 1.86 1.80 0.86
C SER A 116 2.44 2.98 0.09
N LYS A 117 3.76 3.02 -0.07
CA LYS A 117 4.43 4.04 -0.89
C LYS A 117 3.98 3.94 -2.34
N GLU A 118 3.84 2.74 -2.90
CA GLU A 118 3.34 2.54 -4.26
C GLU A 118 1.90 3.06 -4.43
N THR A 119 1.04 2.73 -3.46
CA THR A 119 -0.35 3.21 -3.38
C THR A 119 -0.44 4.74 -3.37
N LEU A 120 0.40 5.40 -2.56
CA LEU A 120 0.43 6.85 -2.45
C LEU A 120 1.07 7.51 -3.68
N LEU A 121 2.07 6.89 -4.30
CA LEU A 121 2.72 7.42 -5.50
C LEU A 121 1.83 7.41 -6.73
N MET A 122 0.78 6.57 -6.77
CA MET A 122 -0.26 6.65 -7.79
C MET A 122 -1.07 7.95 -7.72
N MET A 123 -1.04 8.69 -6.61
CA MET A 123 -1.77 9.96 -6.50
C MET A 123 -1.06 11.13 -7.20
N VAL A 124 0.20 10.93 -7.60
CA VAL A 124 0.99 11.96 -8.27
C VAL A 124 1.17 11.53 -9.70
N ASP A 125 0.63 12.31 -10.63
CA ASP A 125 0.77 12.06 -12.06
C ASP A 125 2.26 11.96 -12.44
N PRO A 126 2.74 10.79 -12.85
CA PRO A 126 4.13 10.59 -13.23
C PRO A 126 4.38 10.92 -14.71
N GLY A 127 3.33 11.24 -15.47
CA GLY A 127 3.34 11.42 -16.92
C GLY A 127 3.04 10.13 -17.71
N PRO A 128 2.84 10.23 -19.03
CA PRO A 128 2.54 9.08 -19.88
C PRO A 128 3.67 8.04 -19.88
N GLY A 129 3.32 6.76 -19.67
CA GLY A 129 4.28 5.64 -19.71
C GLY A 129 5.34 5.69 -18.61
N ALA A 130 5.07 6.43 -17.54
CA ALA A 130 6.09 6.72 -16.56
C ALA A 130 6.57 5.50 -15.79
N ARG A 131 7.86 5.54 -15.50
CA ARG A 131 8.58 4.51 -14.77
C ARG A 131 9.18 5.12 -13.51
N ARG A 132 8.86 4.55 -12.35
CA ARG A 132 9.44 4.96 -11.07
C ARG A 132 10.50 3.95 -10.67
N VAL A 133 11.75 4.41 -10.56
CA VAL A 133 12.90 3.58 -10.21
C VAL A 133 13.19 3.69 -8.71
N PHE A 134 13.23 2.56 -8.03
CA PHE A 134 13.57 2.41 -6.62
C PHE A 134 14.91 1.71 -6.49
N TYR A 135 15.91 2.41 -5.95
CA TYR A 135 17.20 1.82 -5.62
C TYR A 135 17.11 1.20 -4.23
N SER A 136 16.81 -0.09 -4.16
CA SER A 136 16.64 -0.82 -2.92
C SER A 136 16.79 -2.32 -3.17
N ASP A 137 17.46 -2.99 -2.25
CA ASP A 137 17.61 -4.43 -2.19
C ASP A 137 16.49 -5.12 -1.40
N PHE A 138 15.41 -4.40 -1.07
CA PHE A 138 14.22 -4.90 -0.37
C PHE A 138 13.74 -6.26 -0.90
N ALA A 139 13.77 -6.45 -2.23
CA ALA A 139 13.33 -7.69 -2.86
C ALA A 139 14.14 -8.94 -2.45
N LEU A 140 15.39 -8.78 -1.97
CA LEU A 140 16.18 -9.88 -1.41
C LEU A 140 15.59 -10.45 -0.12
N GLY A 141 14.64 -9.78 0.51
CA GLY A 141 13.90 -10.38 1.63
C GLY A 141 12.97 -11.51 1.19
N SER A 142 12.50 -11.50 -0.07
CA SER A 142 11.67 -12.59 -0.60
C SER A 142 12.50 -13.83 -0.87
N ARG A 143 12.03 -14.99 -0.38
CA ARG A 143 12.61 -16.29 -0.68
C ARG A 143 12.55 -16.59 -2.18
N LYS A 144 11.45 -16.22 -2.85
CA LYS A 144 11.25 -16.51 -4.28
C LYS A 144 12.25 -15.74 -5.15
N VAL A 145 12.45 -14.46 -4.86
CA VAL A 145 13.46 -13.63 -5.54
C VAL A 145 14.87 -14.18 -5.28
N ARG A 146 15.18 -14.49 -4.02
CA ARG A 146 16.48 -15.08 -3.65
C ARG A 146 16.76 -16.40 -4.34
N MET A 147 15.78 -17.30 -4.41
CA MET A 147 15.94 -18.59 -5.09
C MET A 147 16.33 -18.40 -6.56
N SER A 148 15.61 -17.55 -7.29
CA SER A 148 15.93 -17.23 -8.70
C SER A 148 17.35 -16.66 -8.87
N LEU A 149 17.76 -15.76 -7.97
CA LEU A 149 19.09 -15.15 -8.02
C LEU A 149 20.20 -16.11 -7.57
N ARG A 150 19.94 -16.97 -6.59
CA ARG A 150 20.87 -18.00 -6.12
C ARG A 150 21.17 -18.99 -7.24
N ASP A 151 20.15 -19.43 -7.97
CA ASP A 151 20.32 -20.37 -9.09
C ASP A 151 21.10 -19.73 -10.25
N PHE A 152 20.95 -18.42 -10.45
CA PHE A 152 21.80 -17.67 -11.38
C PHE A 152 23.24 -17.56 -10.88
N ALA A 153 23.46 -17.15 -9.63
CA ALA A 153 24.79 -17.04 -9.04
C ALA A 153 25.56 -18.37 -9.05
N ALA A 154 24.90 -19.49 -8.74
CA ALA A 154 25.50 -20.82 -8.78
C ALA A 154 25.93 -21.23 -10.20
N ARG A 155 25.19 -20.82 -11.24
CA ARG A 155 25.59 -21.03 -12.64
C ARG A 155 26.81 -20.19 -13.02
N LEU A 156 26.87 -18.94 -12.56
CA LEU A 156 28.01 -18.05 -12.80
C LEU A 156 29.30 -18.60 -12.18
N GLN A 157 29.23 -19.15 -10.96
CA GLN A 157 30.38 -19.73 -10.27
C GLN A 157 30.96 -20.96 -10.98
N ARG A 158 30.13 -21.71 -11.72
CA ARG A 158 30.57 -22.87 -12.53
C ARG A 158 31.01 -22.48 -13.94
N SER A 159 30.87 -21.21 -14.33
CA SER A 159 31.17 -20.74 -15.67
C SER A 159 32.60 -20.22 -15.73
N ASP A 160 33.39 -20.74 -16.67
CA ASP A 160 34.73 -20.22 -16.97
C ASP A 160 34.69 -18.94 -17.80
N SER A 161 33.50 -18.51 -18.24
CA SER A 161 33.32 -17.31 -19.03
C SER A 161 33.79 -16.05 -18.30
N THR A 162 34.37 -15.13 -19.06
CA THR A 162 34.71 -13.76 -18.60
C THR A 162 33.78 -12.71 -19.22
N SER A 163 32.89 -13.12 -20.12
CA SER A 163 31.96 -12.22 -20.81
C SER A 163 30.75 -11.87 -19.95
N LEU A 164 30.08 -10.77 -20.28
CA LEU A 164 28.81 -10.37 -19.70
C LEU A 164 27.81 -11.53 -19.76
N GLN A 165 27.24 -11.88 -18.61
CA GLN A 165 26.21 -12.91 -18.48
C GLN A 165 24.85 -12.25 -18.22
N THR A 166 23.79 -12.80 -18.78
CA THR A 166 22.43 -12.25 -18.61
C THR A 166 21.48 -13.32 -18.10
N TYR A 167 20.46 -12.91 -17.35
CA TYR A 167 19.44 -13.78 -16.80
C TYR A 167 18.05 -13.15 -16.91
N GLY A 168 17.07 -13.99 -17.23
CA GLY A 168 15.68 -13.59 -17.42
C GLY A 168 15.36 -13.18 -18.86
N PRO A 169 14.12 -12.68 -19.10
CA PRO A 169 13.11 -12.37 -18.08
C PRO A 169 12.56 -13.63 -17.40
N VAL A 170 12.48 -13.61 -16.06
CA VAL A 170 11.81 -14.64 -15.26
C VAL A 170 10.68 -13.99 -14.48
N TRP A 171 9.49 -14.60 -14.52
CA TRP A 171 8.36 -14.18 -13.71
C TRP A 171 8.49 -14.73 -12.29
N VAL A 172 8.42 -13.84 -11.31
CA VAL A 172 8.33 -14.19 -9.89
C VAL A 172 6.89 -13.94 -9.47
N GLU A 173 6.22 -15.01 -9.05
CA GLU A 173 4.79 -15.01 -8.74
C GLU A 173 4.51 -15.49 -7.32
N TRP A 174 3.51 -14.88 -6.71
CA TRP A 174 2.98 -15.24 -5.40
C TRP A 174 1.57 -15.80 -5.57
N PRO A 175 1.30 -17.06 -5.16
CA PRO A 175 -0.07 -17.55 -5.05
C PRO A 175 -0.86 -16.74 -4.02
N ARG A 176 -2.19 -16.81 -4.09
CA ARG A 176 -3.09 -16.06 -3.19
C ARG A 176 -2.82 -16.30 -1.69
N SER A 177 -2.30 -17.47 -1.33
CA SER A 177 -1.91 -17.79 0.05
C SER A 177 -0.88 -16.80 0.59
N ASP A 178 0.09 -16.41 -0.23
CA ASP A 178 1.25 -15.63 0.16
C ASP A 178 0.89 -14.17 0.47
N TYR A 179 -0.30 -13.69 0.07
CA TYR A 179 -0.79 -12.34 0.36
C TYR A 179 -1.44 -12.20 1.74
N ARG A 180 -1.59 -13.29 2.51
CA ARG A 180 -2.15 -13.24 3.87
C ARG A 180 -1.17 -12.52 4.81
N LEU A 181 -1.65 -11.59 5.62
CA LEU A 181 -0.80 -10.73 6.46
C LEU A 181 0.16 -11.48 7.41
N THR A 182 -0.15 -12.72 7.76
CA THR A 182 0.67 -13.59 8.61
C THR A 182 1.81 -14.30 7.87
N GLU A 183 1.80 -14.28 6.53
CA GLU A 183 2.79 -14.99 5.73
C GLU A 183 4.08 -14.16 5.58
N PRO A 184 5.27 -14.78 5.71
CA PRO A 184 6.54 -14.08 5.55
C PRO A 184 6.71 -13.43 4.16
N GLU A 185 6.05 -13.99 3.14
CA GLU A 185 6.10 -13.45 1.77
C GLU A 185 5.14 -12.28 1.54
N ALA A 186 4.20 -12.01 2.44
CA ALA A 186 3.11 -11.05 2.21
C ALA A 186 3.59 -9.65 1.89
N ARG A 187 4.60 -9.17 2.63
CA ARG A 187 5.18 -7.84 2.38
C ARG A 187 5.75 -7.73 0.97
N TYR A 188 6.41 -8.78 0.48
CA TYR A 188 6.99 -8.80 -0.87
C TYR A 188 5.92 -9.04 -1.93
N ALA A 189 4.95 -9.91 -1.68
CA ALA A 189 3.83 -10.15 -2.58
C ALA A 189 2.98 -8.89 -2.80
N LEU A 190 2.72 -8.13 -1.75
CA LEU A 190 1.95 -6.89 -1.81
C LEU A 190 2.68 -5.78 -2.56
N ALA A 191 3.99 -5.63 -2.34
CA ALA A 191 4.78 -4.58 -2.99
C ALA A 191 5.23 -4.97 -4.40
N LEU A 192 5.77 -6.18 -4.57
CA LEU A 192 6.31 -6.65 -5.85
C LEU A 192 5.24 -7.21 -6.80
N ASN A 193 4.01 -7.41 -6.31
CA ASN A 193 2.90 -8.01 -7.06
C ASN A 193 3.38 -9.22 -7.89
N GLN A 194 2.98 -9.40 -9.15
CA GLN A 194 3.69 -10.28 -10.08
C GLN A 194 4.78 -9.48 -10.79
N THR A 195 6.04 -9.89 -10.67
CA THR A 195 7.18 -9.10 -11.15
C THR A 195 8.06 -9.86 -12.14
N ARG A 196 8.60 -9.12 -13.09
CA ARG A 196 9.57 -9.58 -14.08
C ARG A 196 10.99 -9.29 -13.59
N LEU A 197 11.72 -10.35 -13.25
CA LEU A 197 13.12 -10.30 -12.84
C LEU A 197 14.03 -10.44 -14.05
N THR A 198 14.99 -9.53 -14.16
CA THR A 198 16.14 -9.61 -15.08
C THR A 198 17.43 -9.32 -14.32
N ALA A 199 18.54 -9.92 -14.74
CA ALA A 199 19.84 -9.61 -14.16
C ALA A 199 20.94 -9.61 -15.23
N ARG A 200 21.97 -8.80 -14.99
CA ARG A 200 23.20 -8.74 -15.78
C ARG A 200 24.38 -8.92 -14.85
N ALA A 201 25.31 -9.79 -15.20
CA ALA A 201 26.46 -10.10 -14.37
C ALA A 201 27.76 -9.88 -15.14
N GLU A 202 28.68 -9.16 -14.50
CA GLU A 202 30.01 -8.87 -15.01
C GLU A 202 31.05 -9.46 -14.06
N ARG A 203 32.08 -10.09 -14.61
CA ARG A 203 33.14 -10.70 -13.81
C ARG A 203 34.04 -9.60 -13.23
N GLN A 204 34.28 -9.67 -11.93
CA GLN A 204 35.15 -8.77 -11.17
C GLN A 204 36.10 -9.63 -10.33
N GLY A 205 37.25 -9.97 -10.92
CA GLY A 205 38.20 -10.93 -10.33
C GLY A 205 37.58 -12.32 -10.19
N GLU A 206 37.55 -12.82 -8.96
CA GLU A 206 36.99 -14.14 -8.61
C GLU A 206 35.47 -14.13 -8.42
N ARG A 207 34.83 -12.96 -8.42
CA ARG A 207 33.41 -12.80 -8.15
C ARG A 207 32.68 -12.26 -9.38
N TRP A 208 31.37 -12.40 -9.37
CA TRP A 208 30.49 -11.72 -10.32
C TRP A 208 29.76 -10.59 -9.62
N SER A 209 29.74 -9.42 -10.24
CA SER A 209 28.87 -8.31 -9.84
C SER A 209 27.57 -8.41 -10.64
N ILE A 210 26.46 -8.62 -9.94
CA ILE A 210 25.14 -8.90 -10.51
C ILE A 210 24.26 -7.67 -10.33
N ALA A 211 23.96 -6.96 -11.41
CA ALA A 211 22.96 -5.91 -11.45
C ALA A 211 21.57 -6.52 -11.67
N VAL A 212 20.70 -6.39 -10.67
CA VAL A 212 19.35 -6.95 -10.67
C VAL A 212 18.34 -5.85 -10.95
N ARG A 213 17.33 -6.19 -11.76
CA ARG A 213 16.17 -5.35 -12.08
C ARG A 213 14.90 -6.18 -11.92
N LEU A 214 13.98 -5.72 -11.09
CA LEU A 214 12.62 -6.22 -11.01
C LEU A 214 11.67 -5.16 -11.56
N GLU A 215 10.77 -5.54 -12.45
CA GLU A 215 9.81 -4.65 -13.08
C GLU A 215 8.39 -5.16 -12.90
N MET A 216 7.46 -4.27 -12.57
CA MET A 216 6.04 -4.60 -12.40
C MET A 216 5.15 -3.40 -12.71
N GLU A 217 3.89 -3.68 -13.00
CA GLU A 217 2.86 -2.66 -13.15
C GLU A 217 2.15 -2.42 -11.82
N VAL A 218 2.19 -1.17 -11.36
CA VAL A 218 1.43 -0.70 -10.21
C VAL A 218 0.11 -0.17 -10.74
N LYS A 219 -0.93 -1.01 -10.69
CA LYS A 219 -2.29 -0.68 -11.12
C LYS A 219 -3.31 -1.53 -10.36
N TYR A 220 -4.48 -0.96 -10.14
CA TYR A 220 -5.65 -1.67 -9.66
C TYR A 220 -6.37 -2.40 -10.80
N PRO A 221 -6.73 -3.68 -10.63
CA PRO A 221 -7.55 -4.42 -11.58
C PRO A 221 -9.03 -4.01 -11.48
N ALA A 222 -9.76 -4.19 -12.58
CA ALA A 222 -11.15 -3.75 -12.67
C ALA A 222 -12.12 -4.57 -11.81
N ASN A 223 -11.83 -5.85 -11.55
CA ASN A 223 -12.73 -6.79 -10.87
C ASN A 223 -11.97 -7.65 -9.86
N LYS A 224 -11.78 -7.15 -8.64
CA LYS A 224 -11.10 -7.92 -7.60
C LYS A 224 -11.50 -7.44 -6.22
N TYR A 225 -12.04 -8.37 -5.43
CA TYR A 225 -12.22 -8.19 -4.00
C TYR A 225 -10.98 -8.66 -3.23
N VAL A 226 -10.58 -7.87 -2.25
CA VAL A 226 -9.59 -8.22 -1.24
C VAL A 226 -10.25 -8.11 0.13
N THR A 227 -10.14 -9.15 0.96
CA THR A 227 -10.60 -9.07 2.35
C THR A 227 -9.46 -8.55 3.21
N LEU A 228 -9.63 -7.35 3.77
CA LEU A 228 -8.63 -6.71 4.65
C LEU A 228 -8.79 -7.18 6.10
N ILE A 229 -10.04 -7.31 6.57
CA ILE A 229 -10.38 -7.78 7.92
C ILE A 229 -11.49 -8.83 7.80
N GLY A 230 -11.34 -9.97 8.47
CA GLY A 230 -12.33 -11.05 8.42
C GLY A 230 -13.52 -10.86 9.36
N ARG A 231 -13.30 -10.27 10.55
CA ARG A 231 -14.32 -10.01 11.58
C ARG A 231 -13.95 -8.78 12.41
N PRO A 232 -14.78 -7.71 12.44
CA PRO A 232 -15.85 -7.42 11.47
C PRO A 232 -15.32 -7.49 10.02
N GLN A 233 -16.17 -7.86 9.08
CA GLN A 233 -15.73 -8.01 7.68
C GLN A 233 -15.45 -6.62 7.08
N LEU A 234 -14.25 -6.46 6.52
CA LEU A 234 -13.87 -5.33 5.68
C LEU A 234 -13.34 -5.87 4.36
N ARG A 235 -14.15 -5.76 3.31
CA ARG A 235 -13.75 -6.04 1.94
C ARG A 235 -13.42 -4.74 1.23
N MET A 236 -12.39 -4.80 0.42
CA MET A 236 -12.03 -3.76 -0.52
C MET A 236 -12.31 -4.27 -1.93
N GLU A 237 -13.01 -3.48 -2.73
CA GLU A 237 -13.13 -3.73 -4.16
C GLU A 237 -12.11 -2.89 -4.90
N GLU A 238 -11.05 -3.50 -5.41
CA GLU A 238 -9.99 -2.82 -6.17
C GLU A 238 -10.54 -2.15 -7.44
N GLY A 239 -11.66 -2.66 -7.98
CA GLY A 239 -12.38 -2.06 -9.09
C GLY A 239 -12.82 -0.61 -8.86
N LEU A 240 -13.02 -0.17 -7.61
CA LEU A 240 -13.33 1.22 -7.29
C LEU A 240 -12.16 2.15 -7.60
N PHE A 241 -10.93 1.72 -7.32
CA PHE A 241 -9.73 2.47 -7.68
C PHE A 241 -9.45 2.39 -9.17
N TRP A 242 -9.79 1.28 -9.83
CA TRP A 242 -9.74 1.21 -11.29
C TRP A 242 -10.61 2.29 -11.95
N VAL A 243 -11.81 2.59 -11.41
CA VAL A 243 -12.63 3.72 -11.90
C VAL A 243 -11.87 5.05 -11.76
N LEU A 244 -11.17 5.28 -10.64
CA LEU A 244 -10.34 6.48 -10.47
C LEU A 244 -9.19 6.54 -11.48
N GLN A 245 -8.56 5.40 -11.81
CA GLN A 245 -7.55 5.32 -12.86
C GLN A 245 -8.12 5.72 -14.23
N SER A 246 -9.28 5.17 -14.58
CA SER A 246 -9.96 5.45 -15.85
C SER A 246 -10.38 6.92 -15.99
N CYS A 247 -10.53 7.64 -14.86
CA CYS A 247 -10.84 9.07 -14.84
C CYS A 247 -9.60 9.98 -14.74
N GLY A 248 -8.39 9.42 -14.63
CA GLY A 248 -7.17 10.19 -14.42
C GLY A 248 -7.03 10.81 -13.03
N TRP A 249 -7.68 10.26 -12.01
CA TRP A 249 -7.56 10.73 -10.61
C TRP A 249 -6.44 10.05 -9.85
N ILE A 250 -6.11 8.81 -10.22
CA ILE A 250 -4.90 8.11 -9.79
C ILE A 250 -4.22 7.53 -11.03
N HIS A 251 -2.91 7.38 -10.96
CA HIS A 251 -2.06 7.25 -12.12
C HIS A 251 -1.25 5.97 -12.02
N PRO A 252 -1.61 4.92 -12.77
CA PRO A 252 -0.83 3.69 -12.80
C PRO A 252 0.55 3.96 -13.41
N TYR A 253 1.55 3.21 -12.97
CA TYR A 253 2.92 3.36 -13.44
C TYR A 253 3.69 2.04 -13.40
N THR A 254 4.83 2.00 -14.06
CA THR A 254 5.75 0.85 -13.98
C THR A 254 6.75 1.08 -12.85
N ALA A 255 6.72 0.25 -11.81
CA ALA A 255 7.73 0.25 -10.77
C ALA A 255 8.95 -0.56 -11.23
N GLU A 256 10.15 -0.04 -10.96
CA GLU A 256 11.40 -0.74 -11.21
C GLU A 256 12.29 -0.74 -9.97
N PHE A 257 12.54 -1.91 -9.38
CA PHE A 257 13.49 -2.06 -8.29
C PHE A 257 14.86 -2.45 -8.85
N ARG A 258 15.89 -1.67 -8.49
CA ARG A 258 17.28 -1.88 -8.91
C ARG A 258 18.19 -2.04 -7.70
N PHE A 259 19.05 -3.05 -7.76
CA PHE A 259 20.11 -3.23 -6.78
C PHE A 259 21.27 -4.06 -7.38
N LYS A 260 22.39 -4.08 -6.68
CA LYS A 260 23.56 -4.90 -7.03
C LYS A 260 23.89 -5.85 -5.90
N ILE A 261 24.26 -7.07 -6.25
CA ILE A 261 24.79 -8.09 -5.33
C ILE A 261 26.01 -8.76 -5.95
N HIS A 262 26.77 -9.47 -5.13
CA HIS A 262 27.83 -10.35 -5.62
C HIS A 262 27.35 -11.81 -5.70
N SER A 263 28.00 -12.62 -6.53
CA SER A 263 27.69 -14.06 -6.64
C SER A 263 27.84 -14.84 -5.34
N ASP A 264 28.58 -14.32 -4.37
CA ASP A 264 28.81 -14.92 -3.05
C ASP A 264 28.05 -14.21 -1.92
N ASP A 265 27.13 -13.29 -2.26
CA ASP A 265 26.34 -12.52 -1.29
C ASP A 265 25.63 -13.47 -0.30
N SER A 266 25.89 -13.27 0.99
CA SER A 266 25.41 -14.14 2.06
C SER A 266 23.88 -14.18 2.14
N ARG A 267 23.20 -13.13 1.65
CA ARG A 267 21.73 -13.06 1.62
C ARG A 267 21.11 -14.01 0.62
N LEU A 268 21.88 -14.55 -0.33
CA LEU A 268 21.40 -15.56 -1.28
C LEU A 268 21.33 -16.98 -0.68
N ARG A 269 21.87 -17.21 0.53
CA ARG A 269 21.90 -18.53 1.16
C ARG A 269 20.54 -18.92 1.73
#